data_AF-A0A0T7A5W9-F1
#
_entry.id   AF-A0A0T7A5W9-F1
#
_cell.length_a   1.000
_cell.length_b   1.000
_cell.length_c   1.000
_cell.angle_alpha   90.00
_cell.angle_beta   90.00
_cell.angle_gamma   90.00
#
_symmetry.space_group_name_H-M   'P 1'
#
loop_
_entity.id
_entity.type
_entity.pdbx_description
1 polymer ?
#
loop_
_entity_poly.entity_id
_entity_poly.type
_entity_poly.pdbx_seq_one_letter_code
_entity_poly.pdbx_strand_id
1 'polypeptide(L)'
;MSDCSALGRVSSRSGLEWRAFAGPILALPILSRLKVDRPKLSFSLAVDNSARVIDQILDYRADVAITAQTPDDPRLYGVHFLSMRIGLCVPVGHPLAEREGVKMRELEDMSFVMR
;
A
#
# COMPACT_ATOMS: atom_id res chain seq x y z
N MET A 1 8.28 14.23 24.91
CA MET A 1 7.93 15.50 24.24
C MET A 1 8.67 15.56 22.91
N SER A 2 8.04 15.08 21.86
CA SER A 2 8.39 15.30 20.45
C SER A 2 7.14 14.95 19.66
N ASP A 3 6.44 16.02 19.29
CA ASP A 3 5.22 16.04 18.48
C ASP A 3 5.42 15.27 17.18
N CYS A 4 4.58 14.27 16.95
CA CYS A 4 4.31 13.76 15.61
C CYS A 4 2.97 14.35 15.17
N SER A 5 3.04 15.50 14.52
CA SER A 5 1.90 16.23 13.98
C SER A 5 1.31 15.47 12.78
N ALA A 6 0.37 14.55 13.06
CA ALA A 6 -0.58 14.07 12.08
C ALA A 6 -1.54 15.22 11.71
N LEU A 7 -1.16 16.01 10.71
CA LEU A 7 -1.99 17.03 10.10
C LEU A 7 -3.09 16.35 9.27
N GLY A 8 -4.21 16.07 9.93
CA GLY A 8 -5.49 15.70 9.31
C GLY A 8 -6.59 16.53 9.96
N ARG A 9 -6.82 17.75 9.45
CA ARG A 9 -7.85 18.66 9.95
C ARG A 9 -9.22 18.02 9.70
N VAL A 10 -9.88 17.55 10.76
CA VAL A 10 -11.30 17.15 10.73
C VAL A 10 -12.11 18.41 10.43
N SER A 11 -12.62 18.52 9.21
CA SER A 11 -13.55 19.58 8.81
C SER A 11 -14.86 18.94 8.37
N SER A 12 -15.86 19.02 9.24
CA SER A 12 -17.24 18.69 8.91
C SER A 12 -17.74 19.58 7.76
N ARG A 13 -18.31 18.99 6.71
CA ARG A 13 -19.50 19.48 5.97
C ARG A 13 -19.78 18.59 4.75
N SER A 14 -20.87 17.82 4.86
CA SER A 14 -21.74 17.35 3.76
C SER A 14 -21.06 16.81 2.48
N GLY A 15 -20.24 15.77 2.62
CA GLY A 15 -19.74 14.97 1.51
C GLY A 15 -19.42 13.56 2.01
N LEU A 16 -19.72 12.54 1.21
CA LEU A 16 -19.28 11.18 1.51
C LEU A 16 -17.75 11.16 1.38
N GLU A 17 -17.06 11.01 2.52
CA GLU A 17 -15.61 10.92 2.60
C GLU A 17 -15.21 9.44 2.54
N TRP A 18 -14.29 9.10 1.64
CA TRP A 18 -13.76 7.75 1.49
C TRP A 18 -12.27 7.74 1.83
N ARG A 19 -11.89 6.87 2.77
CA ARG A 19 -10.52 6.74 3.25
C ARG A 19 -9.93 5.41 2.81
N ALA A 20 -8.86 5.51 2.03
CA ALA A 20 -8.14 4.35 1.53
C ALA A 20 -6.78 4.22 2.21
N PHE A 21 -6.40 2.98 2.47
CA PHE A 21 -5.04 2.62 2.83
C PHE A 21 -4.38 1.86 1.69
N ALA A 22 -3.22 2.30 1.20
CA ALA A 22 -2.47 1.59 0.17
C ALA A 22 -1.07 2.17 0.00
N GLY A 23 -0.11 1.35 -0.47
CA GLY A 23 1.16 1.86 -0.97
C GLY A 23 0.92 2.87 -2.10
N PRO A 24 1.65 4.01 -2.14
CA PRO A 24 1.30 5.14 -3.00
C PRO A 24 1.32 4.80 -4.49
N ILE A 25 2.15 3.84 -4.91
CA ILE A 25 2.27 3.40 -6.30
C ILE A 25 0.92 2.88 -6.84
N LEU A 26 0.16 2.13 -6.04
CA LEU A 26 -1.12 1.55 -6.46
C LEU A 26 -2.30 2.48 -6.18
N ALA A 27 -2.25 3.19 -5.05
CA ALA A 27 -3.37 4.02 -4.59
C ALA A 27 -3.62 5.23 -5.48
N LEU A 28 -2.55 5.92 -5.89
CA LEU A 28 -2.66 7.22 -6.53
C LEU A 28 -3.34 7.16 -7.91
N PRO A 29 -3.05 6.20 -8.80
CA PRO A 29 -3.77 6.07 -10.06
C PRO A 29 -5.28 5.79 -9.86
N ILE A 30 -5.61 4.93 -8.88
CA ILE A 30 -7.00 4.61 -8.53
C ILE A 30 -7.74 5.87 -8.06
N LEU A 31 -7.15 6.59 -7.11
CA LEU A 31 -7.73 7.82 -6.57
C LEU A 31 -7.85 8.93 -7.62
N SER A 32 -6.86 9.05 -8.51
CA SER A 32 -6.91 9.99 -9.63
C SER A 32 -8.12 9.72 -10.52
N ARG A 33 -8.34 8.45 -10.88
CA ARG A 33 -9.50 8.06 -11.69
C ARG A 33 -10.83 8.24 -10.94
N LEU A 34 -10.90 7.85 -9.67
CA LEU A 34 -12.10 8.00 -8.85
C LEU A 34 -12.51 9.46 -8.67
N LYS A 35 -11.55 10.40 -8.56
CA LYS A 35 -11.85 11.84 -8.48
C LYS A 35 -12.52 12.35 -9.75
N VAL A 36 -12.14 11.85 -10.92
CA VAL A 36 -12.77 12.20 -12.20
C VAL A 36 -14.17 11.59 -12.28
N ASP A 37 -14.29 10.29 -11.98
CA ASP A 37 -15.54 9.55 -12.14
C ASP A 37 -16.58 9.91 -11.06
N ARG A 38 -16.13 10.40 -9.89
CA ARG A 38 -16.97 10.71 -8.71
C ARG A 38 -16.56 12.04 -8.06
N PRO A 39 -16.79 13.19 -8.73
CA PRO A 39 -16.31 14.49 -8.28
C PRO A 39 -16.95 15.01 -6.98
N LYS A 40 -18.06 14.42 -6.54
CA LYS A 40 -18.73 14.78 -5.28
C LYS A 40 -18.17 14.05 -4.05
N LEU A 41 -17.30 13.07 -4.25
CA LEU A 41 -16.65 12.33 -3.16
C LEU A 41 -15.35 13.01 -2.77
N SER A 42 -15.11 13.10 -1.46
CA SER A 42 -13.80 13.49 -0.93
C SER A 42 -13.00 12.22 -0.64
N PHE A 43 -11.72 12.24 -0.97
CA PHE A 43 -10.83 11.10 -0.76
C PHE A 43 -9.63 11.49 0.08
N SER A 44 -9.30 10.68 1.07
CA SER A 44 -8.05 10.77 1.82
C SER A 44 -7.26 9.46 1.73
N LEU A 45 -5.93 9.57 1.64
CA LEU A 45 -5.02 8.43 1.60
C LEU A 45 -4.13 8.44 2.84
N ALA A 46 -4.06 7.30 3.53
CA ALA A 46 -3.09 7.04 4.58
C ALA A 46 -2.12 5.93 4.14
N VAL A 47 -0.86 6.05 4.55
CA VAL A 47 0.22 5.07 4.30
C VAL A 47 0.91 4.77 5.63
N ASP A 48 1.10 3.48 5.93
CA ASP A 48 1.50 2.93 7.24
C ASP A 48 1.98 1.48 7.03
N ASN A 49 2.26 0.74 8.09
CA ASN A 49 2.58 -0.69 8.01
C ASN A 49 1.33 -1.57 7.95
N SER A 50 1.44 -2.80 7.44
CA SER A 50 0.29 -3.71 7.26
C SER A 50 -0.47 -4.03 8.54
N ALA A 51 0.20 -4.10 9.70
CA ALA A 51 -0.45 -4.39 10.98
C ALA A 51 -1.39 -3.27 11.42
N ARG A 52 -0.93 -2.01 11.36
CA ARG A 52 -1.72 -0.83 11.80
C ARG A 52 -2.88 -0.51 10.86
N VAL A 53 -2.86 -1.05 9.65
CA VAL A 53 -3.92 -0.89 8.65
C VAL A 53 -5.18 -1.62 9.05
N ILE A 54 -5.01 -2.84 9.55
CA ILE A 54 -6.11 -3.66 9.99
C ILE A 54 -6.82 -2.96 11.15
N ASP A 55 -6.06 -2.44 12.11
CA ASP A 55 -6.60 -1.64 13.21
C ASP A 55 -7.36 -0.40 12.70
N GLN A 56 -6.90 0.26 11.62
CA GLN A 56 -7.62 1.40 11.06
C GLN A 56 -8.96 1.03 10.43
N ILE A 57 -9.08 -0.12 9.79
CA ILE A 57 -10.36 -0.62 9.25
C ILE A 57 -11.29 -1.01 10.40
N LEU A 58 -10.77 -1.74 11.39
CA LEU A 58 -11.55 -2.20 12.54
C LEU A 58 -12.01 -1.06 13.46
N ASP A 59 -11.20 -0.02 13.60
CA ASP A 59 -11.54 1.20 14.35
C ASP A 59 -12.39 2.20 13.53
N TYR A 60 -12.84 1.84 12.32
CA TYR A 60 -13.58 2.71 11.39
C TYR A 60 -12.85 4.03 11.07
N ARG A 61 -11.52 4.04 11.17
CA ARG A 61 -10.69 5.18 10.75
C ARG A 61 -10.42 5.18 9.25
N ALA A 62 -10.55 4.02 8.59
CA ALA A 62 -10.50 3.86 7.15
C ALA A 62 -11.66 2.98 6.65
N ASP A 63 -12.07 3.18 5.39
CA ASP A 63 -13.16 2.43 4.77
C ASP A 63 -12.65 1.23 3.95
N VAL A 64 -11.48 1.39 3.31
CA VAL A 64 -10.89 0.37 2.44
C VAL A 64 -9.38 0.30 2.65
N ALA A 65 -8.83 -0.91 2.59
CA ALA A 65 -7.39 -1.14 2.61
C ALA A 65 -6.93 -2.03 1.46
N ILE A 66 -5.74 -1.73 0.93
CA ILE A 66 -4.97 -2.56 0.01
C ILE A 66 -3.75 -3.02 0.79
N THR A 67 -3.70 -4.32 1.09
CA THR A 67 -2.62 -4.96 1.85
C THR A 67 -1.97 -6.07 1.01
N ALA A 68 -0.69 -6.35 1.27
CA ALA A 68 0.03 -7.43 0.60
C ALA A 68 -0.40 -8.83 1.08
N GLN A 69 -0.83 -8.92 2.35
CA GLN A 69 -1.36 -10.13 2.95
C GLN A 69 -2.85 -9.97 3.23
N THR A 70 -3.60 -11.03 3.01
CA THR A 70 -5.00 -11.11 3.42
C THR A 70 -5.02 -11.29 4.94
N PRO A 71 -5.73 -10.42 5.69
CA PRO A 71 -5.89 -10.60 7.12
C PRO A 71 -6.84 -11.78 7.41
N ASP A 72 -6.52 -12.57 8.44
CA ASP A 72 -7.32 -13.74 8.88
C ASP A 72 -8.47 -13.37 9.84
N ASP A 73 -8.87 -12.09 9.90
CA ASP A 73 -9.95 -11.64 10.78
C ASP A 73 -11.33 -11.84 10.12
N PRO A 74 -12.26 -12.60 10.73
CA PRO A 74 -13.56 -12.92 10.13
C PRO A 74 -14.48 -11.70 9.98
N ARG A 75 -14.17 -10.58 10.63
CA ARG A 75 -14.92 -9.31 10.50
C ARG A 75 -14.56 -8.55 9.22
N LEU A 76 -13.50 -8.97 8.53
CA LEU A 76 -12.99 -8.31 7.33
C LEU A 76 -13.40 -9.08 6.08
N TYR A 77 -13.79 -8.33 5.05
CA TYR A 77 -14.01 -8.88 3.72
C TYR A 77 -12.83 -8.53 2.82
N GLY A 78 -12.05 -9.55 2.46
CA GLY A 78 -10.89 -9.41 1.58
C GLY A 78 -11.21 -9.88 0.16
N VAL A 79 -10.74 -9.13 -0.84
CA VAL A 79 -10.77 -9.54 -2.25
C VAL A 79 -9.34 -9.51 -2.79
N HIS A 80 -8.95 -10.57 -3.51
CA HIS A 80 -7.67 -10.55 -4.24
C HIS A 80 -7.75 -9.49 -5.34
N PHE A 81 -6.89 -8.48 -5.23
CA PHE A 81 -6.90 -7.34 -6.14
C PHE A 81 -5.89 -7.51 -7.28
N LEU A 82 -4.65 -7.88 -6.95
CA LEU A 82 -3.59 -8.13 -7.91
C LEU A 82 -2.48 -8.97 -7.29
N SER A 83 -1.60 -9.51 -8.15
CA SER A 83 -0.35 -10.16 -7.75
C SER A 83 0.83 -9.39 -8.33
N MET A 84 1.84 -9.11 -7.51
CA MET A 84 3.09 -8.48 -7.95
C MET A 84 4.21 -9.51 -7.94
N ARG A 85 5.05 -9.49 -8.98
CA ARG A 85 6.29 -10.28 -8.99
C ARG A 85 7.38 -9.46 -8.33
N ILE A 86 8.08 -10.07 -7.36
CA ILE A 86 9.29 -9.49 -6.79
C ILE A 86 10.44 -9.82 -7.74
N GLY A 87 11.22 -8.79 -8.10
CA GLY A 87 12.41 -8.92 -8.94
C GLY A 87 13.66 -8.48 -8.19
N LEU A 88 14.83 -8.88 -8.70
CA LEU A 88 16.11 -8.43 -8.19
C LEU A 88 16.49 -7.09 -8.86
N CYS A 89 16.86 -6.09 -8.05
CA CYS A 89 17.45 -4.87 -8.56
C CYS A 89 18.97 -4.95 -8.38
N VAL A 90 19.72 -4.92 -9.49
CA VAL A 90 21.19 -4.99 -9.49
C VAL A 90 21.78 -3.80 -10.26
N PRO A 91 23.05 -3.43 -9.98
CA PRO A 91 23.78 -2.49 -10.83
C PRO A 91 23.82 -2.96 -12.29
N VAL A 92 23.86 -2.03 -13.24
CA VAL A 92 23.85 -2.32 -14.69
C VAL A 92 24.99 -3.27 -15.11
N GLY A 93 26.16 -3.18 -14.47
CA GLY A 93 27.31 -4.06 -14.77
C GLY A 93 27.33 -5.39 -14.00
N HIS A 94 26.28 -5.72 -13.23
CA HIS A 94 26.24 -6.96 -12.47
C HIS A 94 26.01 -8.16 -13.38
N PRO A 95 26.63 -9.34 -13.15
CA PRO A 95 26.43 -10.54 -13.98
C PRO A 95 24.98 -11.01 -14.13
N LEU A 96 24.11 -10.63 -13.19
CA LEU A 96 22.67 -10.94 -13.24
C LEU A 96 21.85 -9.91 -14.04
N ALA A 97 22.41 -8.78 -14.45
CA ALA A 97 21.66 -7.69 -15.09
C ALA A 97 21.11 -8.08 -16.48
N GLU A 98 21.82 -8.94 -17.20
CA GLU A 98 21.41 -9.43 -18.53
C GLU A 98 20.51 -10.67 -18.46
N ARG A 99 20.20 -11.16 -17.26
CA ARG A 99 19.43 -12.39 -17.08
C ARG A 99 17.96 -12.10 -16.83
N GLU A 100 17.10 -12.82 -17.52
CA GLU A 100 15.64 -12.78 -17.30
C GLU A 100 15.19 -13.46 -16.00
N GLY A 101 16.07 -14.27 -15.38
CA GLY A 101 15.77 -14.99 -14.15
C GLY A 101 17.00 -15.57 -13.45
N VAL A 102 16.85 -15.77 -12.15
CA VAL A 102 17.87 -16.32 -11.25
C VAL A 102 17.23 -17.39 -10.35
N LYS A 103 17.94 -18.48 -10.09
CA LYS A 103 17.49 -19.50 -9.13
C LYS A 103 17.88 -19.06 -7.73
N MET A 104 17.06 -19.39 -6.72
CA MET A 104 17.32 -19.03 -5.33
C MET A 104 18.70 -19.48 -4.82
N ARG A 105 19.19 -20.64 -5.27
CA ARG A 105 20.52 -21.15 -4.88
C ARG A 105 21.67 -20.25 -5.35
N GLU A 106 21.51 -19.58 -6.49
CA GLU A 106 22.53 -18.67 -7.01
C GLU A 106 22.63 -17.37 -6.19
N LEU A 107 21.63 -17.13 -5.33
CA LEU A 107 21.57 -15.97 -4.45
C LEU A 107 22.15 -16.26 -3.06
N GLU A 108 22.41 -17.52 -2.69
CA GLU A 108 22.78 -17.92 -1.32
C GLU A 108 24.04 -17.19 -0.81
N ASP A 109 25.03 -16.99 -1.68
CA ASP A 109 26.31 -16.35 -1.34
C ASP A 109 26.36 -14.84 -1.62
N MET A 110 25.23 -14.24 -2.01
CA MET A 110 25.16 -12.82 -2.35
C MET A 110 24.75 -11.95 -1.16
N SER A 111 25.34 -10.76 -1.05
CA SER A 111 24.92 -9.76 -0.06
C SER A 111 23.67 -9.00 -0.52
N PHE A 112 22.66 -8.94 0.34
CA PHE A 112 21.41 -8.23 0.09
C PHE A 112 21.30 -6.95 0.92
N VAL A 113 20.72 -5.92 0.32
CA VAL A 113 20.23 -4.74 1.04
C VAL A 113 18.71 -4.86 1.13
N MET A 114 18.17 -4.93 2.34
CA MET A 114 16.74 -5.01 2.62
C MET A 114 16.30 -3.76 3.41
N ARG A 115 15.04 -3.35 3.24
CA ARG A 115 14.40 -2.26 4.00
C ARG A 115 13.07 -2.74 4.55
#